data_AF-A0A7D7VVK9-F1
#
_entry.id   AF-A0A7D7VVK9-F1
#
_cell.length_a   1.000
_cell.length_b   1.000
_cell.length_c   1.000
_cell.angle_alpha   90.00
_cell.angle_beta   90.00
_cell.angle_gamma   90.00
#
_symmetry.space_group_name_H-M   'P 1'
#
loop_
_entity.id
_entity.type
_entity.pdbx_description
1 polymer ?
#
loop_
_entity_poly.entity_id
_entity_poly.type
_entity_poly.pdbx_seq_one_letter_code
_entity_poly.pdbx_strand_id
1 'polypeptide(L)'
;MKQKRLYSFFNIHNLLEESKKNLFLTSIVLGIMLWFFFLLTTPVKIIRPLSNQVLIFITLNYLVFVSGYFFYKKRKKKSLFKRALKKENINIFLYFIIIIVIMSFFFRFFDLFHLRELSFYNSIGQNKINAAKEENFSLLIGLFSVFRFLYFVPYIFYKLSEKNNKKLLLICLLLFLIPVTEGFLRGSRRLILEPVLILGISIIVQNKRFKIDIKRVLLLISIAVFLIFGSQYILKERISEKSVKYYKRVIKAPYNDLLPLNDKTKNYLSSDTDNRIKDGLLFYCHVGQYITHGVFEFDHVIRQKPTHTAKYGLYNLYIIVKMFNKLGVSNIPLNTLKNPTKRETYITFFGGLYVDFKWLSLGIMFLFGVIQKAVFSEEISNPYLKPVVVMFILCNIMLLVFNFLRAQIFITLLVYLLAMIFFKVYLLARKMVKN
;
A
#
# COMPACT_ATOMS: atom_id res chain seq x y z
N MET A 1 10.78 37.91 31.83
CA MET A 1 11.21 36.51 31.67
C MET A 1 10.08 35.56 32.10
N LYS A 2 8.99 35.40 31.30
CA LYS A 2 7.93 34.36 31.40
C LYS A 2 6.76 34.69 30.44
N GLN A 3 6.99 34.79 29.13
CA GLN A 3 5.89 34.85 28.16
C GLN A 3 6.27 34.58 26.69
N LYS A 4 7.40 33.88 26.44
CA LYS A 4 7.85 33.51 25.09
C LYS A 4 8.09 32.01 24.88
N ARG A 5 7.71 31.15 25.85
CA ARG A 5 7.98 29.71 25.79
C ARG A 5 6.78 28.81 25.46
N LEU A 6 5.60 29.36 25.18
CA LEU A 6 4.42 28.53 24.81
C LEU A 6 4.10 28.47 23.30
N TYR A 7 4.77 29.25 22.44
CA TYR A 7 4.48 29.24 20.99
C TYR A 7 5.48 28.42 20.14
N SER A 8 6.39 27.64 20.75
CA SER A 8 7.34 26.81 19.98
C SER A 8 6.89 25.36 19.76
N PHE A 9 5.70 24.97 20.21
CA PHE A 9 5.24 23.57 20.15
C PHE A 9 4.52 23.18 18.85
N PHE A 10 4.31 24.14 17.93
CA PHE A 10 3.64 23.89 16.64
C PHE A 10 4.47 24.36 15.43
N ASN A 11 5.80 24.36 15.54
CA ASN A 11 6.61 24.54 14.33
C ASN A 11 6.69 23.19 13.59
N ILE A 12 5.82 22.99 12.60
CA ILE A 12 5.79 21.82 11.71
C ILE A 12 7.19 21.49 11.17
N HIS A 13 8.06 22.51 10.99
CA HIS A 13 9.45 22.32 10.59
C HIS A 13 10.27 21.49 11.59
N ASN A 14 10.14 21.74 12.90
CA ASN A 14 10.87 20.99 13.94
C ASN A 14 10.36 19.55 14.05
N LEU A 15 9.04 19.36 13.94
CA LEU A 15 8.40 18.04 13.89
C LEU A 15 8.87 17.25 12.64
N LEU A 16 9.10 17.93 11.50
CA LEU A 16 9.65 17.35 10.28
C LEU A 16 11.16 17.05 10.35
N GLU A 17 11.92 17.77 11.15
CA GLU A 17 13.35 17.48 11.37
C GLU A 17 13.56 16.35 12.37
N GLU A 18 12.74 16.28 13.42
CA GLU A 18 12.78 15.23 14.43
C GLU A 18 12.23 13.90 13.87
N SER A 19 11.17 13.96 13.05
CA SER A 19 10.66 12.79 12.32
C SER A 19 11.64 12.18 11.32
N LYS A 20 12.53 12.99 10.72
CA LYS A 20 13.58 12.49 9.83
C LYS A 20 14.66 11.69 10.57
N LYS A 21 14.92 11.99 11.85
CA LYS A 21 15.85 11.19 12.66
C LYS A 21 15.29 9.79 12.95
N ASN A 22 13.97 9.61 12.86
CA ASN A 22 13.31 8.33 13.09
C ASN A 22 12.09 8.12 12.17
N LEU A 23 12.34 7.98 10.86
CA LEU A 23 11.31 7.72 9.84
C LEU A 23 10.41 6.53 10.20
N PHE A 24 10.98 5.54 10.88
CA PHE A 24 10.27 4.40 11.44
C PHE A 24 9.15 4.83 12.41
N LEU A 25 9.48 5.49 13.52
CA LEU A 25 8.49 5.93 14.50
C LEU A 25 7.48 6.89 13.91
N THR A 26 7.94 7.81 13.06
CA THR A 26 7.08 8.77 12.39
C THR A 26 6.02 8.06 11.56
N SER A 27 6.40 7.05 10.78
CA SER A 27 5.45 6.31 9.95
C SER A 27 4.38 5.57 10.77
N ILE A 28 4.74 5.06 11.96
CA ILE A 28 3.81 4.42 12.89
C ILE A 28 2.84 5.45 13.46
N VAL A 29 3.36 6.56 13.99
CA VAL A 29 2.55 7.63 14.59
C VAL A 29 1.60 8.23 13.55
N LEU A 30 2.08 8.48 12.32
CA LEU A 30 1.23 8.96 11.23
C LEU A 30 0.11 7.99 10.89
N GLY A 31 0.37 6.68 10.85
CA GLY A 31 -0.67 5.67 10.63
C GLY A 31 -1.74 5.65 11.73
N ILE A 32 -1.31 5.74 12.99
CA ILE A 32 -2.20 5.80 14.15
C ILE A 32 -3.05 7.08 14.11
N MET A 33 -2.41 8.23 13.89
CA MET A 33 -3.08 9.53 13.77
C MET A 33 -4.07 9.56 12.60
N LEU A 34 -3.70 9.00 11.45
CA LEU A 34 -4.58 8.89 10.28
C LEU A 34 -5.85 8.11 10.62
N TRP A 35 -5.69 6.96 11.29
CA TRP A 35 -6.83 6.13 11.68
C TRP A 35 -7.74 6.83 12.71
N PHE A 36 -7.16 7.43 13.75
CA PHE A 36 -7.93 8.18 14.75
C PHE A 36 -8.59 9.42 14.18
N PHE A 37 -7.91 10.16 13.30
CA PHE A 37 -8.49 11.31 12.61
C PHE A 37 -9.78 10.88 11.93
N PHE A 38 -9.74 9.89 11.04
CA PHE A 38 -10.94 9.43 10.36
C PHE A 38 -11.98 8.81 11.29
N LEU A 39 -11.59 8.13 12.37
CA LEU A 39 -12.57 7.61 13.34
C LEU A 39 -13.36 8.74 14.01
N LEU A 40 -12.69 9.83 14.38
CA LEU A 40 -13.30 10.96 15.10
C LEU A 40 -14.11 11.87 14.18
N THR A 41 -13.65 12.08 12.96
CA THR A 41 -14.23 13.08 12.05
C THR A 41 -15.25 12.50 11.07
N THR A 42 -15.18 11.19 10.77
CA THR A 42 -16.19 10.54 9.94
C THR A 42 -17.48 10.38 10.75
N PRO A 43 -18.65 10.77 10.22
CA PRO A 43 -19.92 10.73 10.96
C PRO A 43 -20.47 9.29 11.06
N VAL A 44 -19.75 8.41 11.74
CA VAL A 44 -20.10 7.00 11.97
C VAL A 44 -20.79 6.80 13.32
N LYS A 45 -21.57 5.74 13.42
CA LYS A 45 -22.19 5.26 14.65
C LYS A 45 -21.51 3.95 15.04
N ILE A 46 -20.83 3.96 16.18
CA ILE A 46 -20.22 2.75 16.74
C ILE A 46 -21.35 1.88 17.32
N ILE A 47 -21.79 0.85 16.58
CA ILE A 47 -22.86 -0.06 17.05
C ILE A 47 -22.37 -0.87 18.26
N ARG A 48 -21.12 -1.33 18.21
CA ARG A 48 -20.49 -2.12 19.26
C ARG A 48 -19.10 -1.58 19.55
N PRO A 49 -18.76 -1.29 20.82
CA PRO A 49 -17.41 -0.88 21.17
C PRO A 49 -16.42 -2.02 20.90
N LEU A 50 -15.18 -1.65 20.59
CA LEU A 50 -14.11 -2.62 20.38
C LEU A 50 -13.87 -3.43 21.66
N SER A 51 -13.64 -4.74 21.54
CA SER A 51 -13.34 -5.58 22.69
C SER A 51 -11.97 -5.24 23.29
N ASN A 52 -11.85 -5.40 24.60
CA ASN A 52 -10.57 -5.25 25.30
C ASN A 52 -9.49 -6.17 24.71
N GLN A 53 -9.88 -7.37 24.26
CA GLN A 53 -8.95 -8.30 23.63
C GLN A 53 -8.31 -7.72 22.36
N VAL A 54 -9.09 -7.07 21.47
CA VAL A 54 -8.54 -6.42 20.27
C VAL A 54 -7.63 -5.26 20.64
N LEU A 55 -8.07 -4.41 21.57
CA LEU A 55 -7.30 -3.24 22.00
C LEU A 55 -5.95 -3.67 22.61
N ILE A 56 -5.95 -4.66 23.51
CA ILE A 56 -4.75 -5.22 24.12
C ILE A 56 -3.86 -5.86 23.03
N PHE A 57 -4.44 -6.66 22.13
CA PHE A 57 -3.70 -7.32 21.07
C PHE A 57 -2.96 -6.32 20.16
N ILE A 58 -3.65 -5.29 19.68
CA ILE A 58 -3.06 -4.24 18.84
C ILE A 58 -1.97 -3.49 19.61
N THR A 59 -2.25 -3.09 20.86
CA THR A 59 -1.32 -2.33 21.69
C THR A 59 -0.04 -3.11 21.95
N LEU A 60 -0.15 -4.38 22.39
CA LEU A 60 1.01 -5.24 22.65
C LEU A 60 1.82 -5.48 21.37
N ASN A 61 1.17 -5.70 20.23
CA ASN A 61 1.88 -5.87 18.96
C ASN A 61 2.65 -4.61 18.56
N TYR A 62 2.09 -3.41 18.75
CA TYR A 62 2.82 -2.16 18.54
C TYR A 62 4.00 -2.01 19.49
N LEU A 63 3.80 -2.27 20.80
CA LEU A 63 4.87 -2.17 21.79
C LEU A 63 6.02 -3.11 21.48
N VAL A 64 5.72 -4.36 21.15
CA VAL A 64 6.73 -5.38 20.82
C VAL A 64 7.40 -5.08 19.47
N PHE A 65 6.67 -4.55 18.49
CA PHE A 65 7.24 -4.08 17.22
C PHE A 65 8.27 -2.97 17.40
N VAL A 66 7.90 -1.93 18.17
CA VAL A 66 8.80 -0.82 18.50
C VAL A 66 9.97 -1.31 19.35
N SER A 67 9.73 -2.21 20.31
CA SER A 67 10.78 -2.81 21.12
C SER A 67 11.79 -3.59 20.27
N GLY A 68 11.32 -4.40 19.32
CA GLY A 68 12.19 -5.13 18.38
C GLY A 68 13.06 -4.19 17.53
N TYR A 69 12.50 -3.06 17.09
CA TYR A 69 13.25 -2.05 16.35
C TYR A 69 14.42 -1.45 17.17
N PHE A 70 14.20 -1.18 18.45
CA PHE A 70 15.25 -0.63 19.32
C PHE A 70 16.19 -1.71 19.89
N PHE A 71 15.76 -2.97 19.95
CA PHE A 71 16.58 -4.09 20.40
C PHE A 71 17.77 -4.36 19.47
N TYR A 72 17.57 -4.20 18.16
CA TYR A 72 18.66 -4.43 17.21
C TYR A 72 19.76 -3.37 17.35
N LYS A 73 20.88 -3.78 17.94
CA LYS A 73 22.11 -2.99 17.97
C LYS A 73 22.88 -3.22 16.67
N LYS A 74 23.14 -2.14 15.94
CA LYS A 74 23.99 -2.19 14.73
C LYS A 74 25.37 -2.70 15.14
N ARG A 75 25.71 -3.93 14.76
CA ARG A 75 27.10 -4.41 14.88
C ARG A 75 27.95 -3.54 13.96
N LYS A 76 29.08 -3.01 14.47
CA LYS A 76 30.13 -2.39 13.64
C LYS A 76 30.73 -3.48 12.74
N LYS A 77 30.03 -3.91 11.69
CA LYS A 77 30.62 -4.80 10.70
C LYS A 77 31.65 -3.99 9.91
N LYS A 78 32.91 -4.44 9.93
CA LYS A 78 33.84 -4.19 8.82
C LYS A 78 33.12 -4.65 7.57
N SER A 79 32.65 -3.68 6.81
CA SER A 79 31.69 -3.90 5.75
C SER A 79 32.30 -4.77 4.67
N LEU A 80 31.96 -6.07 4.62
CA LEU A 80 32.27 -6.95 3.49
C LEU A 80 31.65 -6.40 2.18
N PHE A 81 30.62 -5.54 2.30
CA PHE A 81 30.00 -4.80 1.22
C PHE A 81 30.54 -3.36 1.06
N LYS A 82 31.69 -3.00 1.65
CA LYS A 82 32.28 -1.64 1.56
C LYS A 82 32.98 -1.43 0.21
N ARG A 83 32.71 -2.28 -0.78
CA ARG A 83 32.92 -1.88 -2.16
C ARG A 83 31.96 -0.74 -2.40
N ALA A 84 32.48 0.48 -2.30
CA ALA A 84 31.84 1.71 -2.70
C ALA A 84 31.00 1.39 -3.94
N LEU A 85 29.69 1.47 -3.79
CA LEU A 85 28.77 1.24 -4.87
C LEU A 85 29.09 2.30 -5.91
N LYS A 86 29.84 1.92 -6.94
CA LYS A 86 30.27 2.85 -7.98
C LYS A 86 29.02 3.51 -8.53
N LYS A 87 29.01 4.84 -8.63
CA LYS A 87 27.90 5.61 -9.22
C LYS A 87 27.49 5.05 -10.59
N GLU A 88 28.45 4.47 -11.31
CA GLU A 88 28.24 3.67 -12.52
C GLU A 88 27.22 2.53 -12.33
N ASN A 89 27.34 1.71 -11.28
CA ASN A 89 26.42 0.60 -11.02
C ASN A 89 24.99 1.08 -10.73
N ILE A 90 24.84 2.22 -10.05
CA ILE A 90 23.52 2.85 -9.81
C ILE A 90 22.88 3.26 -11.14
N ASN A 91 23.67 3.84 -12.06
CA ASN A 91 23.20 4.22 -13.39
C ASN A 91 22.81 3.01 -14.23
N ILE A 92 23.65 1.97 -14.24
CA ILE A 92 23.37 0.73 -14.98
C ILE A 92 22.10 0.08 -14.41
N PHE A 93 21.97 0.02 -13.08
CA PHE A 93 20.76 -0.49 -12.44
C PHE A 93 19.52 0.31 -12.82
N LEU A 94 19.61 1.65 -12.85
CA LEU A 94 18.50 2.52 -13.25
C LEU A 94 17.97 2.17 -14.66
N TYR A 95 18.85 2.03 -15.65
CA TYR A 95 18.43 1.66 -16.99
C TYR A 95 17.89 0.23 -17.06
N PHE A 96 18.57 -0.71 -16.39
CA PHE A 96 18.12 -2.10 -16.27
C PHE A 96 16.70 -2.16 -15.70
N ILE A 97 16.42 -1.47 -14.59
CA ILE A 97 15.11 -1.51 -13.94
C ILE A 97 14.03 -0.83 -14.80
N ILE A 98 14.35 0.26 -15.52
CA ILE A 98 13.41 0.89 -16.45
C ILE A 98 13.02 -0.08 -17.55
N ILE A 99 14.00 -0.76 -18.17
CA ILE A 99 13.75 -1.69 -19.29
C ILE A 99 12.86 -2.84 -18.83
N ILE A 100 13.21 -3.52 -17.73
CA ILE A 100 12.41 -4.68 -17.28
C ILE A 100 11.00 -4.28 -16.85
N VAL A 101 10.83 -3.09 -16.26
CA VAL A 101 9.52 -2.58 -15.86
C VAL A 101 8.68 -2.26 -17.11
N ILE A 102 9.24 -1.58 -18.10
CA ILE A 102 8.53 -1.27 -19.36
C ILE A 102 8.13 -2.56 -20.09
N MET A 103 9.05 -3.52 -20.25
CA MET A 103 8.74 -4.81 -20.87
C MET A 103 7.65 -5.55 -20.10
N SER A 104 7.73 -5.56 -18.78
CA SER A 104 6.72 -6.17 -17.92
C SER A 104 5.34 -5.52 -18.08
N PHE A 105 5.28 -4.22 -18.33
CA PHE A 105 4.02 -3.53 -18.62
C PHE A 105 3.49 -3.81 -20.01
N PHE A 106 4.37 -3.95 -21.00
CA PHE A 106 3.99 -4.41 -22.34
C PHE A 106 3.26 -5.76 -22.27
N PHE A 107 3.85 -6.76 -21.59
CA PHE A 107 3.19 -8.04 -21.35
C PHE A 107 1.87 -7.91 -20.59
N ARG A 108 1.81 -7.02 -19.58
CA ARG A 108 0.58 -6.79 -18.82
C ARG A 108 -0.53 -6.24 -19.70
N PHE A 109 -0.25 -5.25 -20.53
CA PHE A 109 -1.27 -4.66 -21.41
C PHE A 109 -1.64 -5.58 -22.56
N PHE A 110 -0.70 -6.37 -23.06
CA PHE A 110 -1.03 -7.44 -23.99
C PHE A 110 -2.05 -8.41 -23.39
N ASP A 111 -1.83 -8.90 -22.15
CA ASP A 111 -2.81 -9.73 -21.42
C ASP A 111 -4.15 -9.01 -21.24
N LEU A 112 -4.14 -7.75 -20.81
CA LEU A 112 -5.39 -7.03 -20.54
C LEU A 112 -6.20 -6.75 -21.81
N PHE A 113 -5.60 -6.23 -22.87
CA PHE A 113 -6.30 -5.81 -24.07
C PHE A 113 -6.57 -6.95 -25.05
N HIS A 114 -5.62 -7.88 -25.23
CA HIS A 114 -5.71 -8.88 -26.29
C HIS A 114 -6.19 -10.24 -25.80
N LEU A 115 -5.68 -10.72 -24.65
CA LEU A 115 -6.15 -12.01 -24.11
C LEU A 115 -7.48 -11.85 -23.39
N ARG A 116 -7.59 -10.82 -22.55
CA ARG A 116 -8.75 -10.60 -21.69
C ARG A 116 -9.76 -9.64 -22.29
N GLU A 117 -9.46 -9.01 -23.43
CA GLU A 117 -10.41 -8.14 -24.14
C GLU A 117 -10.97 -7.01 -23.25
N LEU A 118 -10.16 -6.45 -22.36
CA LEU A 118 -10.51 -5.21 -21.67
C LEU A 118 -10.39 -4.06 -22.68
N SER A 119 -11.26 -3.08 -22.55
CA SER A 119 -11.26 -1.90 -23.42
C SER A 119 -11.66 -0.66 -22.62
N PHE A 120 -11.15 0.51 -23.01
CA PHE A 120 -11.64 1.79 -22.47
C PHE A 120 -13.05 2.14 -22.97
N TYR A 121 -13.50 1.50 -24.04
CA TYR A 121 -14.86 1.66 -24.58
C TYR A 121 -15.87 0.74 -23.90
N ASN A 122 -15.40 -0.29 -23.18
CA ASN A 122 -16.26 -1.15 -22.37
C ASN A 122 -16.61 -0.45 -21.05
N SER A 123 -17.82 -0.71 -20.54
CA SER A 123 -18.15 -0.33 -19.17
C SER A 123 -17.23 -1.03 -18.16
N ILE A 124 -16.98 -0.42 -17.01
CA ILE A 124 -16.23 -1.08 -15.92
C ILE A 124 -16.84 -2.43 -15.53
N GLY A 125 -18.16 -2.57 -15.59
CA GLY A 125 -18.85 -3.84 -15.34
C GLY A 125 -18.42 -4.93 -16.31
N GLN A 126 -18.43 -4.64 -17.61
CA GLN A 126 -18.00 -5.57 -18.65
C GLN A 126 -16.51 -5.94 -18.50
N ASN A 127 -15.64 -4.95 -18.29
CA ASN A 127 -14.22 -5.20 -18.08
C ASN A 127 -13.93 -6.10 -16.86
N LYS A 128 -14.77 -6.05 -15.82
CA LYS A 128 -14.64 -6.97 -14.67
C LYS A 128 -15.00 -8.40 -15.03
N ILE A 129 -16.07 -8.60 -15.80
CA ILE A 129 -16.50 -9.94 -16.27
C ILE A 129 -15.38 -10.53 -17.13
N ASN A 130 -14.91 -9.76 -18.11
CA ASN A 130 -13.79 -10.13 -18.98
C ASN A 130 -12.50 -10.45 -18.19
N ALA A 131 -12.16 -9.63 -17.19
CA ALA A 131 -11.01 -9.88 -16.32
C ALA A 131 -11.17 -11.11 -15.41
N ALA A 132 -12.39 -11.60 -15.17
CA ALA A 132 -12.67 -12.75 -14.32
C ALA A 132 -12.65 -14.08 -15.08
N LYS A 133 -12.76 -14.07 -16.41
CA LYS A 133 -12.64 -15.27 -17.24
C LYS A 133 -11.26 -15.90 -17.04
N GLU A 134 -11.26 -17.12 -16.50
CA GLU A 134 -10.01 -17.85 -16.23
C GLU A 134 -9.44 -18.50 -17.49
N GLU A 135 -10.29 -18.88 -18.44
CA GLU A 135 -9.92 -19.44 -19.75
C GLU A 135 -8.97 -18.53 -20.55
N ASN A 136 -9.09 -17.22 -20.39
CA ASN A 136 -8.27 -16.22 -21.08
C ASN A 136 -6.97 -15.87 -20.32
N PHE A 137 -6.67 -16.55 -19.21
CA PHE A 137 -5.45 -16.28 -18.45
C PHE A 137 -4.23 -17.04 -18.98
N SER A 138 -3.20 -16.30 -19.41
CA SER A 138 -1.88 -16.89 -19.68
C SER A 138 -0.97 -16.77 -18.45
N LEU A 139 -0.54 -17.92 -17.91
CA LEU A 139 0.44 -17.99 -16.84
C LEU A 139 1.79 -17.38 -17.25
N LEU A 140 2.27 -17.71 -18.45
CA LEU A 140 3.54 -17.21 -18.99
C LEU A 140 3.57 -15.68 -19.05
N ILE A 141 2.54 -15.07 -19.63
CA ILE A 141 2.42 -13.61 -19.71
C ILE A 141 2.26 -13.01 -18.31
N GLY A 142 1.52 -13.70 -17.43
CA GLY A 142 1.44 -13.37 -16.01
C GLY A 142 2.81 -13.27 -15.33
N LEU A 143 3.70 -14.25 -15.55
CA LEU A 143 5.06 -14.27 -15.00
C LEU A 143 5.94 -13.15 -15.56
N PHE A 144 5.93 -12.92 -16.88
CA PHE A 144 6.68 -11.83 -17.48
C PHE A 144 6.17 -10.44 -17.04
N SER A 145 4.90 -10.34 -16.68
CA SER A 145 4.30 -9.11 -16.19
C SER A 145 4.64 -8.78 -14.73
N VAL A 146 5.40 -9.61 -14.00
CA VAL A 146 5.55 -9.46 -12.53
C VAL A 146 6.37 -8.24 -12.12
N PHE A 147 7.35 -7.80 -12.92
CA PHE A 147 8.21 -6.65 -12.59
C PHE A 147 7.46 -5.31 -12.56
N ARG A 148 6.22 -5.25 -13.05
CA ARG A 148 5.33 -4.09 -12.97
C ARG A 148 5.16 -3.56 -11.55
N PHE A 149 5.27 -4.42 -10.53
CA PHE A 149 5.20 -4.02 -9.13
C PHE A 149 6.37 -3.10 -8.69
N LEU A 150 7.40 -2.95 -9.51
CA LEU A 150 8.57 -2.11 -9.26
C LEU A 150 8.51 -0.74 -9.94
N TYR A 151 7.34 -0.29 -10.40
CA TYR A 151 7.17 0.98 -11.13
C TYR A 151 7.77 2.22 -10.44
N PHE A 152 7.87 2.20 -9.11
CA PHE A 152 8.41 3.31 -8.31
C PHE A 152 9.94 3.25 -8.12
N VAL A 153 10.57 2.09 -8.31
CA VAL A 153 12.01 1.88 -8.13
C VAL A 153 12.85 2.76 -9.06
N PRO A 154 12.52 2.92 -10.36
CA PRO A 154 13.23 3.82 -11.26
C PRO A 154 13.35 5.25 -10.72
N TYR A 155 12.29 5.81 -10.14
CA TYR A 155 12.33 7.16 -9.58
C TYR A 155 13.33 7.29 -8.41
N ILE A 156 13.35 6.29 -7.52
CA ILE A 156 14.31 6.22 -6.40
C ILE A 156 15.75 6.25 -6.94
N PHE A 157 16.04 5.42 -7.94
CA PHE A 157 17.39 5.32 -8.51
C PHE A 157 17.76 6.52 -9.38
N TYR A 158 16.80 7.16 -10.03
CA TYR A 158 17.00 8.43 -10.71
C TYR A 158 17.51 9.48 -9.72
N LYS A 159 16.87 9.62 -8.54
CA LYS A 159 17.32 10.56 -7.50
C LYS A 159 18.69 10.21 -6.94
N LEU A 160 18.99 8.91 -6.78
CA LEU A 160 20.32 8.45 -6.35
C LEU A 160 21.41 8.66 -7.39
N SER A 161 21.06 8.64 -8.69
CA SER A 161 22.03 8.82 -9.77
C SER A 161 22.54 10.26 -9.90
N GLU A 162 21.85 11.23 -9.30
CA GLU A 162 22.10 12.67 -9.42
C GLU A 162 22.15 13.15 -10.88
N LYS A 163 21.49 12.44 -11.80
CA LYS A 163 21.37 12.87 -13.20
C LYS A 163 20.41 14.05 -13.30
N ASN A 164 20.84 15.12 -13.96
CA ASN A 164 19.99 16.26 -14.31
C ASN A 164 19.25 16.09 -15.65
N ASN A 165 19.01 14.85 -16.07
CA ASN A 165 18.29 14.57 -17.32
C ASN A 165 16.76 14.66 -17.08
N LYS A 166 16.13 15.73 -17.57
CA LYS A 166 14.68 15.96 -17.46
C LYS A 166 13.84 14.91 -18.20
N LYS A 167 14.30 14.42 -19.35
CA LYS A 167 13.61 13.36 -20.12
C LYS A 167 13.57 12.05 -19.32
N LEU A 168 14.69 11.70 -18.68
CA LEU A 168 14.78 10.50 -17.85
C LEU A 168 13.89 10.61 -16.59
N LEU A 169 13.81 11.80 -15.98
CA LEU A 169 12.85 12.05 -14.89
C LEU A 169 11.41 11.84 -15.36
N LEU A 170 11.06 12.39 -16.52
CA LEU A 170 9.73 12.24 -17.09
C LEU A 170 9.39 10.76 -17.30
N ILE A 171 10.30 9.97 -17.87
CA ILE A 171 10.11 8.51 -18.02
C ILE A 171 9.84 7.86 -16.65
N CYS A 172 10.66 8.15 -15.64
CA CYS A 172 10.49 7.58 -14.30
C CYS A 172 9.15 7.97 -13.65
N LEU A 173 8.65 9.19 -13.90
CA LEU A 173 7.36 9.65 -13.40
C LEU A 173 6.19 9.03 -14.17
N LEU A 174 6.30 8.87 -15.49
CA LEU A 174 5.28 8.23 -16.32
C LEU A 174 5.02 6.77 -15.92
N LEU A 175 6.03 6.07 -15.38
CA LEU A 175 5.83 4.70 -14.87
C LEU A 175 4.79 4.60 -13.75
N PHE A 176 4.56 5.67 -12.99
CA PHE A 176 3.49 5.71 -11.98
C PHE A 176 2.08 5.77 -12.58
N LEU A 177 1.93 6.24 -13.81
CA LEU A 177 0.63 6.28 -14.49
C LEU A 177 0.17 4.89 -14.92
N ILE A 178 1.07 3.93 -15.02
CA ILE A 178 0.73 2.61 -15.54
C ILE A 178 -0.22 1.85 -14.61
N PRO A 179 0.05 1.68 -13.29
CA PRO A 179 -0.96 1.14 -12.38
C PRO A 179 -2.25 1.96 -12.34
N VAL A 180 -2.18 3.29 -12.54
CA VAL A 180 -3.38 4.15 -12.62
C VAL A 180 -4.25 3.78 -13.80
N THR A 181 -3.67 3.59 -15.00
CA THR A 181 -4.41 3.15 -16.20
C THR A 181 -5.03 1.76 -16.03
N GLU A 182 -4.33 0.80 -15.42
CA GLU A 182 -4.94 -0.49 -15.06
C GLU A 182 -6.10 -0.30 -14.06
N GLY A 183 -5.94 0.64 -13.12
CA GLY A 183 -6.97 1.05 -12.18
C GLY A 183 -8.25 1.53 -12.86
N PHE A 184 -8.15 2.36 -13.89
CA PHE A 184 -9.32 2.78 -14.69
C PHE A 184 -9.97 1.60 -15.42
N LEU A 185 -9.20 0.80 -16.16
CA LEU A 185 -9.72 -0.36 -16.91
C LEU A 185 -10.48 -1.34 -16.01
N ARG A 186 -9.96 -1.62 -14.81
CA ARG A 186 -10.54 -2.59 -13.85
C ARG A 186 -11.52 -1.93 -12.85
N GLY A 187 -11.68 -0.61 -12.95
CA GLY A 187 -12.36 0.22 -11.95
C GLY A 187 -11.77 0.09 -10.53
N SER A 188 -10.48 -0.24 -10.38
CA SER A 188 -9.84 -0.42 -9.09
C SER A 188 -9.30 0.90 -8.53
N ARG A 189 -10.01 1.47 -7.54
CA ARG A 189 -9.59 2.69 -6.84
C ARG A 189 -8.23 2.56 -6.15
N ARG A 190 -7.92 1.38 -5.62
CA ARG A 190 -6.62 1.12 -4.98
C ARG A 190 -5.45 1.33 -5.93
N LEU A 191 -5.56 0.84 -7.17
CA LEU A 191 -4.51 0.97 -8.19
C LEU A 191 -4.28 2.42 -8.64
N ILE A 192 -5.19 3.33 -8.29
CA ILE A 192 -5.09 4.76 -8.59
C ILE A 192 -4.49 5.52 -7.41
N LEU A 193 -4.94 5.22 -6.19
CA LEU A 193 -4.49 5.90 -4.97
C LEU A 193 -3.10 5.44 -4.52
N GLU A 194 -2.81 4.15 -4.61
CA GLU A 194 -1.56 3.56 -4.11
C GLU A 194 -0.30 4.14 -4.80
N PRO A 195 -0.25 4.30 -6.14
CA PRO A 195 0.90 4.91 -6.82
C PRO A 195 1.21 6.33 -6.33
N VAL A 196 0.19 7.13 -6.03
CA VAL A 196 0.42 8.50 -5.54
C VAL A 196 0.97 8.48 -4.11
N LEU A 197 0.45 7.60 -3.25
CA LEU A 197 1.00 7.43 -1.90
C LEU A 197 2.46 6.98 -1.95
N ILE A 198 2.78 6.00 -2.81
CA ILE A 198 4.16 5.52 -3.00
C ILE A 198 5.06 6.61 -3.57
N LEU A 199 4.58 7.43 -4.51
CA LEU A 199 5.33 8.58 -5.03
C LEU A 199 5.62 9.60 -3.93
N GLY A 200 4.60 9.96 -3.14
CA GLY A 200 4.75 10.89 -2.02
C GLY A 200 5.77 10.41 -0.99
N ILE A 201 5.69 9.15 -0.57
CA ILE A 201 6.65 8.54 0.35
C ILE A 201 8.05 8.50 -0.28
N SER A 202 8.16 8.13 -1.56
CA SER A 202 9.44 8.13 -2.28
C SER A 202 10.08 9.52 -2.30
N ILE A 203 9.31 10.58 -2.51
CA ILE A 203 9.79 11.96 -2.45
C ILE A 203 10.30 12.31 -1.04
N ILE A 204 9.55 11.95 0.00
CA ILE A 204 9.92 12.23 1.40
C ILE A 204 11.23 11.52 1.78
N VAL A 205 11.36 10.24 1.44
CA VAL A 205 12.55 9.43 1.74
C VAL A 205 13.80 9.94 1.02
N GLN A 206 13.65 10.49 -0.20
CA GLN A 206 14.79 11.01 -0.96
C GLN A 206 15.18 12.44 -0.57
N ASN A 207 14.23 13.27 -0.13
CA ASN A 207 14.49 14.66 0.18
C ASN A 207 14.95 14.85 1.63
N LYS A 208 16.28 14.98 1.83
CA LYS A 208 16.88 15.33 3.13
C LYS A 208 16.33 16.66 3.70
N ARG A 209 15.92 17.60 2.83
CA ARG A 209 15.34 18.91 3.18
C ARG A 209 14.00 19.13 2.48
N PHE A 210 12.95 18.43 2.91
CA PHE A 210 11.58 18.76 2.49
C PHE A 210 11.20 20.15 3.03
N LYS A 211 11.40 21.19 2.22
CA LYS A 211 10.80 22.51 2.48
C LYS A 211 9.36 22.46 1.98
N ILE A 212 8.41 22.63 2.91
CA ILE A 212 7.00 22.86 2.59
C ILE A 212 6.92 24.25 1.98
N ASP A 213 6.73 24.29 0.67
CA ASP A 213 6.41 25.49 -0.08
C ASP A 213 4.91 25.46 -0.36
N ILE A 214 4.23 26.60 -0.23
CA ILE A 214 2.80 26.72 -0.47
C ILE A 214 2.41 26.24 -1.87
N LYS A 215 3.28 26.45 -2.88
CA LYS A 215 3.07 25.92 -4.24
C LYS A 215 3.05 24.39 -4.27
N ARG A 216 3.88 23.75 -3.45
CA ARG A 216 3.93 22.27 -3.32
C ARG A 216 2.75 21.73 -2.53
N VAL A 217 2.30 22.45 -1.51
CA VAL A 217 1.08 22.11 -0.76
C VAL A 217 -0.14 22.21 -1.67
N LEU A 218 -0.28 23.30 -2.42
CA LEU A 218 -1.35 23.46 -3.41
C LEU A 218 -1.31 22.37 -4.48
N LEU A 219 -0.13 22.02 -5.00
CA LEU A 219 0.02 20.90 -5.94
C LEU A 219 -0.43 19.56 -5.32
N LEU A 220 -0.03 19.27 -4.08
CA LEU A 220 -0.44 18.06 -3.38
C LEU A 220 -1.96 18.03 -3.12
N ILE A 221 -2.56 19.17 -2.78
CA ILE A 221 -4.01 19.33 -2.66
C ILE A 221 -4.67 19.09 -4.02
N SER A 222 -4.17 19.68 -5.11
CA SER A 222 -4.71 19.47 -6.46
C SER A 222 -4.60 18.01 -6.92
N ILE A 223 -3.49 17.32 -6.62
CA ILE A 223 -3.33 15.89 -6.88
C ILE A 223 -4.33 15.09 -6.05
N ALA A 224 -4.47 15.40 -4.75
CA ALA A 224 -5.44 14.75 -3.90
C ALA A 224 -6.86 14.95 -4.44
N VAL A 225 -7.24 16.17 -4.79
CA VAL A 225 -8.54 16.52 -5.39
C VAL A 225 -8.76 15.76 -6.71
N PHE A 226 -7.77 15.70 -7.59
CA PHE A 226 -7.85 14.91 -8.83
C PHE A 226 -8.09 13.42 -8.55
N LEU A 227 -7.39 12.85 -7.57
CA LEU A 227 -7.59 11.46 -7.16
C LEU A 227 -8.96 11.21 -6.54
N ILE A 228 -9.47 12.18 -5.77
CA ILE A 228 -10.81 12.14 -5.19
C ILE A 228 -11.85 12.08 -6.31
N PHE A 229 -11.76 12.98 -7.29
CA PHE A 229 -12.67 13.02 -8.43
C PHE A 229 -12.54 11.77 -9.34
N GLY A 230 -11.33 11.33 -9.65
CA GLY A 230 -11.10 10.12 -10.44
C GLY A 230 -11.61 8.85 -9.74
N SER A 231 -11.42 8.75 -8.43
CA SER A 231 -11.97 7.66 -7.60
C SER A 231 -13.51 7.71 -7.56
N GLN A 232 -14.11 8.89 -7.53
CA GLN A 232 -15.55 9.07 -7.53
C GLN A 232 -16.20 8.71 -8.88
N TYR A 233 -15.59 9.13 -9.97
CA TYR A 233 -16.00 8.75 -11.32
C TYR A 233 -16.12 7.22 -11.45
N ILE A 234 -15.06 6.49 -11.05
CA ILE A 234 -15.05 5.03 -11.05
C ILE A 234 -16.12 4.42 -10.16
N LEU A 235 -16.39 5.02 -8.99
CA LEU A 235 -17.40 4.53 -8.08
C LEU A 235 -18.81 4.71 -8.66
N LYS A 236 -19.09 5.87 -9.27
CA LYS A 236 -20.37 6.16 -9.95
C LYS A 236 -20.58 5.22 -11.12
N GLU A 237 -19.56 5.05 -11.97
CA GLU A 237 -19.63 4.15 -13.13
C GLU A 237 -19.78 2.67 -12.71
N ARG A 238 -19.11 2.22 -11.64
CA ARG A 238 -19.27 0.85 -11.11
C ARG A 238 -20.69 0.49 -10.68
N ILE A 239 -21.49 1.48 -10.31
CA ILE A 239 -22.79 1.28 -9.67
C ILE A 239 -23.94 1.45 -10.70
N SER A 240 -23.64 2.01 -11.88
CA SER A 240 -24.42 2.01 -13.14
C SER A 240 -25.95 1.91 -13.00
N GLU A 241 -26.62 2.79 -12.25
CA GLU A 241 -28.08 2.92 -12.20
C GLU A 241 -28.45 4.26 -11.54
N LYS A 242 -29.60 4.87 -11.91
CA LYS A 242 -30.12 6.20 -11.51
C LYS A 242 -29.66 6.70 -10.11
N SER A 243 -29.29 7.99 -10.01
CA SER A 243 -28.62 8.66 -8.88
C SER A 243 -29.12 8.31 -7.46
N VAL A 244 -30.42 8.14 -7.24
CA VAL A 244 -30.98 7.79 -5.92
C VAL A 244 -30.62 6.36 -5.47
N LYS A 245 -30.44 5.41 -6.40
CA LYS A 245 -29.99 4.05 -6.08
C LYS A 245 -28.49 3.99 -5.73
N TYR A 246 -27.69 4.93 -6.24
CA TYR A 246 -26.25 5.00 -6.00
C TYR A 246 -25.92 5.24 -4.52
N TYR A 247 -26.49 6.30 -3.93
CA TYR A 247 -26.29 6.62 -2.51
C TYR A 247 -26.75 5.46 -1.61
N LYS A 248 -27.91 4.86 -1.91
CA LYS A 248 -28.45 3.71 -1.16
C LYS A 248 -27.54 2.48 -1.24
N ARG A 249 -26.93 2.18 -2.40
CA ARG A 249 -25.98 1.06 -2.56
C ARG A 249 -24.68 1.30 -1.79
N VAL A 250 -24.14 2.53 -1.79
CA VAL A 250 -22.92 2.84 -1.04
C VAL A 250 -23.17 2.75 0.47
N ILE A 251 -24.31 3.25 0.96
CA ILE A 251 -24.69 3.15 2.37
C ILE A 251 -24.88 1.69 2.82
N LYS A 252 -25.42 0.82 1.95
CA LYS A 252 -25.63 -0.61 2.23
C LYS A 252 -24.39 -1.49 1.97
N ALA A 253 -23.24 -0.90 1.68
CA ALA A 253 -22.06 -1.69 1.35
C ALA A 253 -21.54 -2.47 2.57
N PRO A 254 -20.98 -3.68 2.40
CA PRO A 254 -20.62 -4.56 3.52
C PRO A 254 -19.69 -3.92 4.56
N TYR A 255 -18.77 -3.04 4.16
CA TYR A 255 -17.87 -2.37 5.11
C TYR A 255 -18.59 -1.42 6.08
N ASN A 256 -19.87 -1.14 5.87
CA ASN A 256 -20.70 -0.30 6.74
C ASN A 256 -21.46 -1.10 7.80
N ASP A 257 -21.54 -2.44 7.72
CA ASP A 257 -22.41 -3.19 8.64
C ASP A 257 -21.92 -3.10 10.10
N LEU A 258 -20.60 -3.01 10.30
CA LEU A 258 -19.99 -2.96 11.63
C LEU A 258 -19.71 -1.52 12.10
N LEU A 259 -19.69 -0.57 11.17
CA LEU A 259 -19.44 0.84 11.43
C LEU A 259 -20.28 1.72 10.47
N PRO A 260 -21.62 1.74 10.62
CA PRO A 260 -22.51 2.48 9.75
C PRO A 260 -22.36 3.98 9.97
N LEU A 261 -22.87 4.76 9.01
CA LEU A 261 -23.04 6.20 9.19
C LEU A 261 -24.12 6.48 10.26
N ASN A 262 -23.99 7.61 10.95
CA ASN A 262 -25.03 8.06 11.88
C ASN A 262 -26.33 8.40 11.13
N ASP A 263 -27.43 8.38 11.88
CA ASP A 263 -28.78 8.47 11.30
C ASP A 263 -29.00 9.81 10.55
N LYS A 264 -28.45 10.91 11.08
CA LYS A 264 -28.49 12.23 10.43
C LYS A 264 -27.83 12.21 9.05
N THR A 265 -26.61 11.71 8.96
CA THR A 265 -25.85 11.65 7.70
C THR A 265 -26.49 10.68 6.72
N LYS A 266 -26.95 9.52 7.22
CA LYS A 266 -27.64 8.51 6.40
C LYS A 266 -28.91 9.09 5.77
N ASN A 267 -29.71 9.82 6.54
CA ASN A 267 -30.93 10.46 6.05
C ASN A 267 -30.62 11.57 5.04
N TYR A 268 -29.61 12.41 5.30
CA TYR A 268 -29.19 13.44 4.34
C TYR A 268 -28.71 12.83 3.01
N LEU A 269 -27.86 11.81 3.06
CA LEU A 269 -27.38 11.10 1.86
C LEU A 269 -28.50 10.34 1.13
N SER A 270 -29.58 9.96 1.82
CA SER A 270 -30.73 9.26 1.22
C SER A 270 -31.82 10.19 0.70
N SER A 271 -31.75 11.49 0.99
CA SER A 271 -32.70 12.50 0.50
C SER A 271 -32.65 12.63 -1.03
N ASP A 272 -33.72 13.12 -1.64
CA ASP A 272 -33.79 13.35 -3.10
C ASP A 272 -33.03 14.60 -3.57
N THR A 273 -32.48 15.39 -2.63
CA THR A 273 -31.61 16.51 -2.99
C THR A 273 -30.29 15.99 -3.57
N ASP A 274 -29.97 16.36 -4.80
CA ASP A 274 -28.67 16.08 -5.43
C ASP A 274 -27.87 17.37 -5.49
N ASN A 275 -26.72 17.40 -4.82
CA ASN A 275 -25.84 18.57 -4.81
C ASN A 275 -24.38 18.14 -4.61
N ARG A 276 -23.44 19.01 -5.00
CA ARG A 276 -21.99 18.73 -4.92
C ARG A 276 -21.49 18.52 -3.48
N ILE A 277 -22.18 19.10 -2.50
CA ILE A 277 -21.86 18.93 -1.07
C ILE A 277 -22.14 17.48 -0.65
N LYS A 278 -23.25 16.90 -1.10
CA LYS A 278 -23.63 15.51 -0.86
C LYS A 278 -22.64 14.53 -1.49
N ASP A 279 -22.17 14.81 -2.70
CA ASP A 279 -21.11 14.06 -3.36
C ASP A 279 -19.80 14.08 -2.55
N GLY A 280 -19.38 15.27 -2.09
CA GLY A 280 -18.20 15.46 -1.26
C GLY A 280 -18.32 14.73 0.09
N LEU A 281 -19.47 14.84 0.74
CA LEU A 281 -19.76 14.16 2.00
C LEU A 281 -19.78 12.64 1.83
N LEU A 282 -20.39 12.12 0.75
CA LEU A 282 -20.39 10.70 0.45
C LEU A 282 -18.97 10.18 0.24
N PHE A 283 -18.15 10.92 -0.53
CA PHE A 283 -16.75 10.56 -0.72
C PHE A 283 -16.01 10.47 0.61
N TYR A 284 -16.16 11.50 1.43
CA TYR A 284 -15.53 11.60 2.72
C TYR A 284 -15.95 10.45 3.65
N CYS A 285 -17.25 10.19 3.75
CA CYS A 285 -17.81 9.07 4.48
C CYS A 285 -17.25 7.73 3.99
N HIS A 286 -17.22 7.54 2.67
CA HIS A 286 -16.68 6.34 2.04
C HIS A 286 -15.21 6.13 2.40
N VAL A 287 -14.36 7.16 2.27
CA VAL A 287 -12.94 7.09 2.61
C VAL A 287 -12.75 6.83 4.11
N GLY A 288 -13.47 7.56 4.95
CA GLY A 288 -13.41 7.42 6.39
C GLY A 288 -13.78 6.02 6.87
N GLN A 289 -14.88 5.46 6.37
CA GLN A 289 -15.29 4.08 6.65
C GLN A 289 -14.30 3.07 6.08
N TYR A 290 -13.77 3.30 4.88
CA TYR A 290 -12.72 2.45 4.31
C TYR A 290 -11.49 2.42 5.23
N ILE A 291 -11.04 3.56 5.74
CA ILE A 291 -9.87 3.64 6.62
C ILE A 291 -10.12 2.99 7.99
N THR A 292 -11.32 3.09 8.53
CA THR A 292 -11.61 2.74 9.93
C THR A 292 -12.18 1.34 10.12
N HIS A 293 -12.97 0.81 9.16
CA HIS A 293 -13.73 -0.43 9.37
C HIS A 293 -12.87 -1.67 9.63
N GLY A 294 -11.63 -1.71 9.13
CA GLY A 294 -10.78 -2.90 9.24
C GLY A 294 -10.54 -3.35 10.68
N VAL A 295 -10.51 -2.42 11.64
CA VAL A 295 -10.35 -2.73 13.09
C VAL A 295 -11.63 -3.33 13.66
N PHE A 296 -12.80 -2.83 13.25
CA PHE A 296 -14.09 -3.39 13.64
C PHE A 296 -14.34 -4.77 13.01
N GLU A 297 -13.89 -4.96 11.76
CA GLU A 297 -13.91 -6.27 11.12
C GLU A 297 -13.00 -7.27 11.86
N PHE A 298 -11.82 -6.83 12.31
CA PHE A 298 -10.96 -7.66 13.16
C PHE A 298 -11.63 -8.01 14.51
N ASP A 299 -12.28 -7.05 15.16
CA ASP A 299 -13.05 -7.31 16.38
C ASP A 299 -14.17 -8.31 16.16
N HIS A 300 -14.85 -8.22 15.03
CA HIS A 300 -15.87 -9.18 14.64
C HIS A 300 -15.29 -10.59 14.46
N VAL A 301 -14.11 -10.73 13.84
CA VAL A 301 -13.39 -12.02 13.73
C VAL A 301 -13.13 -12.63 15.11
N ILE A 302 -12.69 -11.83 16.09
CA ILE A 302 -12.42 -12.34 17.45
C ILE A 302 -13.73 -12.77 18.14
N ARG A 303 -14.78 -11.94 18.04
CA ARG A 303 -16.06 -12.19 18.72
C ARG A 303 -16.85 -13.35 18.15
N GLN A 304 -16.75 -13.62 16.85
CA GLN A 304 -17.36 -14.81 16.26
C GLN A 304 -16.73 -16.11 16.79
N LYS A 305 -15.64 -16.04 17.58
CA LYS A 305 -14.88 -17.17 18.13
C LYS A 305 -14.75 -18.31 17.11
N PRO A 306 -14.41 -18.03 15.83
CA PRO A 306 -14.43 -19.09 14.88
C PRO A 306 -13.38 -20.11 15.35
N THR A 307 -13.78 -21.37 15.40
CA THR A 307 -12.99 -22.58 15.69
C THR A 307 -11.89 -22.81 14.64
N HIS A 308 -11.33 -21.73 14.10
CA HIS A 308 -10.30 -21.75 13.10
C HIS A 308 -8.95 -21.86 13.80
N THR A 309 -8.37 -23.04 13.62
CA THR A 309 -6.95 -23.29 13.69
C THR A 309 -6.17 -22.17 13.00
N ALA A 310 -5.04 -21.80 13.60
CA ALA A 310 -4.13 -20.82 13.04
C ALA A 310 -3.78 -21.18 11.58
N LYS A 311 -3.77 -20.20 10.69
CA LYS A 311 -3.51 -20.43 9.25
C LYS A 311 -2.02 -20.46 8.89
N TYR A 312 -1.14 -20.23 9.88
CA TYR A 312 0.32 -20.38 9.79
C TYR A 312 0.98 -19.65 8.61
N GLY A 313 0.44 -18.50 8.22
CA GLY A 313 0.97 -17.66 7.16
C GLY A 313 0.21 -17.78 5.83
N LEU A 314 -0.62 -18.81 5.65
CA LEU A 314 -1.37 -19.04 4.41
C LEU A 314 -2.37 -17.91 4.12
N TYR A 315 -2.93 -17.28 5.16
CA TYR A 315 -3.85 -16.16 4.98
C TYR A 315 -3.12 -14.93 4.42
N ASN A 316 -1.98 -14.58 5.00
CA ASN A 316 -1.17 -13.45 4.56
C ASN A 316 -0.45 -13.72 3.22
N LEU A 317 -0.04 -14.96 2.96
CA LEU A 317 0.62 -15.36 1.71
C LEU A 317 -0.36 -15.79 0.61
N TYR A 318 -1.64 -15.41 0.72
CA TYR A 318 -2.70 -15.80 -0.21
C TYR A 318 -2.33 -15.65 -1.70
N ILE A 319 -1.66 -14.55 -2.08
CA ILE A 319 -1.26 -14.32 -3.48
C ILE A 319 -0.23 -15.36 -3.94
N ILE A 320 0.71 -15.74 -3.07
CA ILE A 320 1.73 -16.75 -3.35
C ILE A 320 1.09 -18.14 -3.43
N VAL A 321 0.21 -18.48 -2.48
CA VAL A 321 -0.56 -19.73 -2.52
C VAL A 321 -1.37 -19.84 -3.81
N LYS A 322 -2.05 -18.75 -4.21
CA LYS A 322 -2.78 -18.70 -5.47
C LYS A 322 -1.87 -18.91 -6.69
N MET A 323 -0.66 -18.37 -6.67
CA MET A 323 0.32 -18.57 -7.72
C MET A 323 0.79 -20.03 -7.78
N PHE A 324 1.14 -20.65 -6.65
CA PHE A 324 1.56 -22.05 -6.60
C PHE A 324 0.44 -23.02 -7.00
N ASN A 325 -0.80 -22.74 -6.62
CA ASN A 325 -1.94 -23.52 -7.13
C ASN A 325 -2.05 -23.44 -8.65
N LYS A 326 -1.90 -22.24 -9.23
CA LYS A 326 -1.92 -22.08 -10.69
C LYS A 326 -0.74 -22.73 -11.40
N LEU A 327 0.37 -22.93 -10.70
CA LEU A 327 1.55 -23.65 -11.21
C LEU A 327 1.44 -25.18 -11.03
N GLY A 328 0.37 -25.68 -10.40
CA GLY A 328 0.23 -27.10 -10.06
C GLY A 328 1.16 -27.57 -8.94
N VAL A 329 1.84 -26.64 -8.24
CA VAL A 329 2.78 -26.95 -7.15
C VAL A 329 2.06 -27.21 -5.83
N SER A 330 0.86 -26.67 -5.66
CA SER A 330 0.02 -26.89 -4.47
C SER A 330 -1.46 -27.02 -4.86
N ASN A 331 -2.28 -27.62 -4.00
CA ASN A 331 -3.73 -27.73 -4.20
C ASN A 331 -4.50 -27.16 -3.00
N ILE A 332 -4.01 -26.08 -2.39
CA ILE A 332 -4.59 -25.51 -1.17
C ILE A 332 -5.91 -24.80 -1.50
N PRO A 333 -7.06 -25.18 -0.91
CA PRO A 333 -8.34 -24.57 -1.27
C PRO A 333 -8.40 -23.06 -0.94
N LEU A 334 -8.46 -22.21 -1.97
CA LEU A 334 -8.38 -20.74 -1.81
C LEU A 334 -9.59 -20.14 -1.07
N ASN A 335 -10.73 -20.81 -1.09
CA ASN A 335 -11.93 -20.43 -0.33
C ASN A 335 -11.68 -20.46 1.19
N THR A 336 -10.82 -21.37 1.67
CA THR A 336 -10.46 -21.48 3.11
C THR A 336 -9.53 -20.36 3.61
N LEU A 337 -9.01 -19.54 2.68
CA LEU A 337 -8.07 -18.44 2.93
C LEU A 337 -8.72 -17.05 2.73
N LYS A 338 -10.04 -17.00 2.49
CA LYS A 338 -10.81 -15.75 2.44
C LYS A 338 -10.98 -15.16 3.85
N ASN A 339 -11.62 -13.99 3.96
CA ASN A 339 -11.95 -13.39 5.26
C ASN A 339 -12.69 -14.44 6.13
N PRO A 340 -12.24 -14.74 7.36
CA PRO A 340 -12.86 -15.73 8.23
C PRO A 340 -14.35 -15.51 8.50
N THR A 341 -14.80 -14.26 8.49
CA THR A 341 -16.22 -13.90 8.68
C THR A 341 -17.06 -14.12 7.42
N LYS A 342 -16.44 -14.59 6.31
CA LYS A 342 -17.00 -14.71 4.97
C LYS A 342 -17.51 -13.39 4.36
N ARG A 343 -17.25 -12.25 5.03
CA ARG A 343 -17.64 -10.92 4.57
C ARG A 343 -16.70 -10.48 3.44
N GLU A 344 -17.25 -9.76 2.47
CA GLU A 344 -16.49 -9.17 1.35
C GLU A 344 -15.74 -7.89 1.74
N THR A 345 -15.12 -7.91 2.92
CA THR A 345 -14.36 -6.83 3.54
C THR A 345 -12.94 -7.32 3.83
N TYR A 346 -12.02 -6.39 4.06
CA TYR A 346 -10.68 -6.73 4.51
C TYR A 346 -10.53 -6.49 6.00
N ILE A 347 -9.56 -7.15 6.58
CA ILE A 347 -9.11 -6.92 7.96
C ILE A 347 -7.81 -6.10 7.97
N THR A 348 -7.49 -5.54 9.12
CA THR A 348 -6.21 -4.86 9.35
C THR A 348 -5.03 -5.82 9.21
N PHE A 349 -3.82 -5.25 9.18
CA PHE A 349 -2.58 -6.02 9.28
C PHE A 349 -2.56 -6.90 10.53
N PHE A 350 -2.94 -6.33 11.69
CA PHE A 350 -3.03 -7.08 12.95
C PHE A 350 -4.07 -8.19 12.91
N GLY A 351 -5.22 -7.95 12.28
CA GLY A 351 -6.22 -9.00 12.07
C GLY A 351 -5.67 -10.15 11.23
N GLY A 352 -4.93 -9.84 10.16
CA GLY A 352 -4.24 -10.86 9.35
C GLY A 352 -3.24 -11.68 10.15
N LEU A 353 -2.42 -11.04 10.99
CA LEU A 353 -1.51 -11.74 11.88
C LEU A 353 -2.22 -12.59 12.91
N TYR A 354 -3.35 -12.13 13.46
CA TYR A 354 -4.14 -12.93 14.39
C TYR A 354 -4.72 -14.18 13.72
N VAL A 355 -5.21 -14.06 12.48
CA VAL A 355 -5.74 -15.20 11.72
C VAL A 355 -4.65 -16.25 11.46
N ASP A 356 -3.45 -15.81 11.10
CA ASP A 356 -2.35 -16.74 10.81
C ASP A 356 -1.66 -17.29 12.06
N PHE A 357 -1.46 -16.48 13.10
CA PHE A 357 -0.53 -16.80 14.18
C PHE A 357 -1.08 -16.54 15.59
N LYS A 358 -2.29 -15.98 15.72
CA LYS A 358 -2.90 -15.65 17.03
C LYS A 358 -1.92 -14.82 17.87
N TRP A 359 -1.69 -15.17 19.13
CA TRP A 359 -0.76 -14.48 20.04
C TRP A 359 0.73 -14.69 19.70
N LEU A 360 1.09 -15.71 18.91
CA LEU A 360 2.47 -15.88 18.41
C LEU A 360 2.90 -14.71 17.49
N SER A 361 1.92 -13.93 16.99
CA SER A 361 2.16 -12.67 16.28
C SER A 361 3.06 -11.68 17.03
N LEU A 362 3.08 -11.69 18.37
CA LEU A 362 3.97 -10.83 19.15
C LEU A 362 5.45 -11.09 18.80
N GLY A 363 5.85 -12.36 18.74
CA GLY A 363 7.20 -12.74 18.33
C GLY A 363 7.50 -12.34 16.89
N ILE A 364 6.52 -12.49 15.99
CA ILE A 364 6.65 -12.08 14.58
C ILE A 364 6.81 -10.56 14.46
N MET A 365 6.05 -9.78 15.24
CA MET A 365 6.15 -8.32 15.26
C MET A 365 7.47 -7.85 15.85
N PHE A 366 7.99 -8.53 16.88
CA PHE A 366 9.33 -8.27 17.40
C PHE A 366 10.38 -8.42 16.30
N LEU A 367 10.36 -9.57 15.60
CA LEU A 367 11.28 -9.86 14.50
C LEU A 367 11.10 -8.87 13.35
N PHE A 368 9.86 -8.48 13.05
CA PHE A 368 9.59 -7.46 12.03
C PHE A 368 10.22 -6.12 12.39
N GLY A 369 10.17 -5.72 13.67
CA GLY A 369 10.87 -4.54 14.19
C GLY A 369 12.38 -4.64 14.01
N VAL A 370 12.97 -5.77 14.39
CA VAL A 370 14.40 -6.06 14.21
C VAL A 370 14.81 -5.96 12.73
N ILE A 371 14.04 -6.56 11.82
CA ILE A 371 14.28 -6.53 10.37
C ILE A 371 14.20 -5.10 9.85
N GLN A 372 13.18 -4.32 10.25
CA GLN A 372 13.10 -2.92 9.85
C GLN A 372 14.31 -2.14 10.34
N LYS A 373 14.74 -2.31 11.60
CA LYS A 373 15.93 -1.61 12.09
C LYS A 373 17.18 -1.98 11.28
N ALA A 374 17.37 -3.25 10.95
CA ALA A 374 18.48 -3.69 10.13
C ALA A 374 18.46 -2.99 8.76
N VAL A 375 17.32 -2.97 8.07
CA VAL A 375 17.19 -2.33 6.75
C VAL A 375 17.41 -0.81 6.82
N PHE A 376 16.74 -0.10 7.74
CA PHE A 376 16.90 1.35 7.91
C PHE A 376 18.35 1.73 8.31
N SER A 377 19.05 0.87 9.05
CA SER A 377 20.43 1.15 9.46
C SER A 377 21.45 0.88 8.35
N GLU A 378 21.14 -0.05 7.45
CA GLU A 378 22.00 -0.46 6.34
C GLU A 378 21.73 0.35 5.06
N GLU A 379 20.58 1.01 4.91
CA GLU A 379 20.27 1.80 3.70
C GLU A 379 21.27 2.94 3.45
N ILE A 380 21.87 3.46 4.53
CA ILE A 380 22.87 4.53 4.49
C ILE A 380 24.12 4.05 3.74
N SER A 381 24.54 2.81 3.97
CA SER A 381 25.69 2.17 3.31
C SER A 381 25.31 1.44 2.02
N ASN A 382 24.05 1.04 1.88
CA ASN A 382 23.55 0.29 0.73
C ASN A 382 22.27 0.94 0.15
N PRO A 383 22.42 1.83 -0.85
CA PRO A 383 21.29 2.51 -1.48
C PRO A 383 20.23 1.59 -2.12
N TYR A 384 20.55 0.31 -2.42
CA TYR A 384 19.56 -0.66 -2.90
C TYR A 384 18.51 -1.03 -1.85
N LEU A 385 18.69 -0.67 -0.58
CA LEU A 385 17.67 -0.88 0.43
C LEU A 385 16.60 0.23 0.45
N LYS A 386 16.81 1.36 -0.25
CA LYS A 386 15.84 2.47 -0.25
C LYS A 386 14.44 2.08 -0.74
N PRO A 387 14.26 1.28 -1.81
CA PRO A 387 12.93 0.78 -2.17
C PRO A 387 12.24 -0.02 -1.06
N VAL A 388 13.01 -0.83 -0.32
CA VAL A 388 12.49 -1.61 0.81
C VAL A 388 12.05 -0.68 1.95
N VAL A 389 12.82 0.37 2.24
CA VAL A 389 12.43 1.39 3.23
C VAL A 389 11.15 2.11 2.86
N VAL A 390 10.97 2.49 1.59
CA VAL A 390 9.69 3.07 1.11
C VAL A 390 8.52 2.12 1.36
N MET A 391 8.68 0.82 1.08
CA MET A 391 7.64 -0.18 1.32
C MET A 391 7.35 -0.39 2.82
N PHE A 392 8.37 -0.35 3.68
CA PHE A 392 8.18 -0.44 5.13
C PHE A 392 7.50 0.78 5.72
N ILE A 393 7.83 2.00 5.28
CA ILE A 393 7.12 3.21 5.71
C ILE A 393 5.65 3.13 5.33
N LEU A 394 5.34 2.71 4.10
CA LEU A 394 3.95 2.53 3.68
C LEU A 394 3.25 1.44 4.50
N CYS A 395 3.92 0.31 4.78
CA CYS A 395 3.41 -0.74 5.65
C CYS A 395 3.00 -0.19 7.02
N ASN A 396 3.91 0.55 7.66
CA ASN A 396 3.73 1.08 9.01
C ASN A 396 2.54 2.04 9.09
N ILE A 397 2.35 2.89 8.07
CA ILE A 397 1.20 3.79 7.99
C ILE A 397 -0.11 2.99 7.85
N MET A 398 -0.09 1.87 7.13
CA MET A 398 -1.30 1.11 6.79
C MET A 398 -1.70 0.04 7.82
N LEU A 399 -0.93 -0.18 8.90
CA LEU A 399 -1.14 -1.27 9.86
C LEU A 399 -2.59 -1.36 10.41
N LEU A 400 -3.18 -0.22 10.77
CA LEU A 400 -4.57 -0.12 11.26
C LEU A 400 -5.61 0.03 10.15
N VAL A 401 -5.19 0.38 8.94
CA VAL A 401 -6.08 0.67 7.82
C VAL A 401 -6.49 -0.65 7.16
N PHE A 402 -5.53 -1.38 6.61
CA PHE A 402 -5.77 -2.65 5.94
C PHE A 402 -4.50 -3.50 5.92
N ASN A 403 -4.66 -4.79 5.67
CA ASN A 403 -3.53 -5.71 5.58
C ASN A 403 -2.71 -5.53 4.28
N PHE A 404 -1.86 -4.50 4.23
CA PHE A 404 -1.01 -4.21 3.07
C PHE A 404 0.02 -5.32 2.78
N LEU A 405 0.39 -6.08 3.81
CA LEU A 405 1.30 -7.22 3.71
C LEU A 405 0.70 -8.33 2.83
N ARG A 406 -0.55 -8.73 3.09
CA ARG A 406 -1.30 -9.65 2.21
C ARG A 406 -1.55 -9.04 0.83
N ALA A 407 -1.79 -7.73 0.79
CA ALA A 407 -2.30 -7.08 -0.39
C ALA A 407 -1.23 -6.84 -1.48
N GLN A 408 0.02 -6.54 -1.10
CA GLN A 408 1.10 -6.27 -2.08
C GLN A 408 2.54 -6.28 -1.55
N ILE A 409 2.83 -5.99 -0.28
CA ILE A 409 4.24 -5.84 0.16
C ILE A 409 5.07 -7.09 -0.15
N PHE A 410 4.58 -8.28 0.22
CA PHE A 410 5.36 -9.50 0.03
C PHE A 410 5.71 -9.74 -1.42
N ILE A 411 4.75 -9.56 -2.34
CA ILE A 411 5.02 -9.75 -3.76
C ILE A 411 5.98 -8.68 -4.31
N THR A 412 5.83 -7.42 -3.91
CA THR A 412 6.78 -6.37 -4.30
C THR A 412 8.19 -6.65 -3.80
N LEU A 413 8.36 -7.11 -2.55
CA LEU A 413 9.67 -7.47 -2.00
C LEU A 413 10.29 -8.67 -2.71
N LEU A 414 9.50 -9.71 -2.99
CA LEU A 414 9.95 -10.89 -3.72
C LEU A 414 10.41 -10.52 -5.13
N VAL A 415 9.60 -9.74 -5.84
CA VAL A 415 9.91 -9.26 -7.20
C VAL A 415 11.14 -8.35 -7.20
N TYR A 416 11.30 -7.52 -6.17
CA TYR A 416 12.50 -6.68 -6.02
C TYR A 416 13.75 -7.54 -5.81
N LEU A 417 13.67 -8.58 -4.97
CA LEU A 417 14.77 -9.53 -4.78
C LEU A 417 15.13 -10.24 -6.09
N LEU A 418 14.13 -10.69 -6.85
CA LEU A 418 14.34 -11.30 -8.18
C LEU A 418 15.04 -10.33 -9.15
N ALA A 419 14.62 -9.06 -9.19
CA ALA A 419 15.27 -8.04 -10.01
C ALA A 419 16.74 -7.83 -9.61
N MET A 420 17.05 -7.88 -8.31
CA MET A 420 18.42 -7.79 -7.82
C MET A 420 19.28 -9.01 -8.22
N ILE A 421 18.71 -10.21 -8.20
CA ILE A 421 19.38 -11.43 -8.68
C ILE A 421 19.69 -11.32 -10.17
N PHE A 422 18.70 -10.96 -11.00
CA PHE A 422 18.89 -10.77 -12.44
C PHE A 422 19.91 -9.68 -12.75
N PHE A 423 19.90 -8.58 -12.00
CA PHE A 423 20.91 -7.55 -12.15
C PHE A 423 22.32 -8.05 -11.84
N LYS A 424 22.49 -8.87 -10.80
CA LYS A 424 23.78 -9.48 -10.46
C LYS A 424 24.27 -10.38 -11.59
N VAL A 425 23.39 -11.21 -12.17
CA VAL A 425 23.72 -12.07 -13.33
C VAL A 425 24.12 -11.22 -14.54
N TYR A 426 23.36 -10.16 -14.84
CA TYR A 426 23.68 -9.22 -15.91
C TYR A 426 25.07 -8.59 -15.76
N LEU A 427 25.43 -8.16 -14.54
CA LEU A 427 26.76 -7.61 -14.27
C LEU A 427 27.89 -8.64 -14.42
N LEU A 428 27.64 -9.92 -14.13
CA LEU A 428 28.62 -10.99 -14.35
C LEU A 428 28.82 -11.26 -15.84
N ALA A 429 27.73 -11.39 -16.61
CA ALA A 429 27.79 -11.58 -18.05
C ALA A 429 28.52 -10.41 -18.75
N ARG A 430 28.22 -9.17 -18.36
CA ARG A 430 28.90 -7.98 -18.90
C ARG A 430 30.41 -7.97 -18.65
N LYS A 431 30.89 -8.58 -17.57
CA LYS A 431 32.34 -8.70 -17.30
C LYS A 431 32.99 -9.76 -18.17
N MET A 432 32.30 -10.89 -18.40
CA MET A 432 32.80 -11.97 -19.26
C MET A 432 32.95 -11.53 -20.72
N VAL A 433 32.11 -10.62 -21.21
CA VAL A 433 32.21 -10.09 -22.59
C VAL A 433 33.31 -9.03 -22.74
N LYS A 434 33.80 -8.46 -21.63
CA LYS A 434 34.85 -7.41 -21.64
C LYS A 434 36.25 -7.96 -21.42
N ASN A 435 36.38 -9.19 -20.95
CA ASN A 435 37.62 -9.95 -20.87
C ASN A 435 37.70 -10.86 -22.09
#